data_AF-A0AAV2I4B6-F1
#
_entry.id   AF-A0AAV2I4B6-F1
#
_cell.length_a   1.000
_cell.length_b   1.000
_cell.length_c   1.000
_cell.angle_alpha   90.00
_cell.angle_beta   90.00
_cell.angle_gamma   90.00
#
_symmetry.space_group_name_H-M   'P 1'
#
loop_
_entity.id
_entity.type
_entity.pdbx_description
1 polymer ?
#
loop_
_entity_poly.entity_id
_entity_poly.type
_entity_poly.pdbx_seq_one_letter_code
_entity_poly.pdbx_strand_id
1 'polypeptide(L)'
;MFGVAPAISLFGVLGNIFSIVVLARQGLRRCSNILLVSLAFCDITFLVSFNGVPKIIYEAVWNHEYVGYSLLETDILFVAFSAFMFLDYSFGLMGLTLPMLITVERLVVIFFPLNFRRIITPARTWAAVAGLALYWISIFLYSSFWQEIRYEFDTTKNVSIGIIRKSAFFEQHLDVVAAFEDLLIYTSMIIPPVFTVVGCVVISVKIKMTSLKRQKMTTKLKTGSRTTRTLLAVCAVYCVTAAVVSLPLYIPQYASYSLTDESPSNIGKIFYQLVNTVGCINSSSNFVVYVALNKNFRATYVEIFRCRKKQKK
;
A
#
# COMPACT_ATOMS: atom_id res chain seq x y z
N MET A 1 3.42 -4.75 -21.56
CA MET A 1 2.51 -3.95 -20.71
C MET A 1 3.21 -2.78 -19.98
N PHE A 2 4.37 -2.33 -20.49
CA PHE A 2 5.23 -1.30 -19.87
C PHE A 2 4.67 0.13 -19.79
N GLY A 3 3.41 0.38 -20.19
CA GLY A 3 2.82 1.72 -20.19
C GLY A 3 1.71 1.94 -19.15
N VAL A 4 0.99 0.88 -18.75
CA VAL A 4 -0.22 1.02 -17.91
C VAL A 4 0.15 1.30 -16.45
N ALA A 5 1.07 0.52 -15.87
CA ALA A 5 1.49 0.70 -14.49
C ALA A 5 2.15 2.07 -14.25
N PRO A 6 3.12 2.54 -15.08
CA PRO A 6 3.72 3.86 -14.87
C PRO A 6 2.73 5.02 -14.97
N ALA A 7 1.76 4.95 -15.88
CA ALA A 7 0.72 5.97 -16.01
C ALA A 7 -0.20 6.02 -14.77
N ILE A 8 -0.63 4.84 -14.28
CA ILE A 8 -1.44 4.73 -13.05
C ILE A 8 -0.65 5.24 -11.84
N SER A 9 0.64 4.93 -11.78
CA SER A 9 1.50 5.33 -10.67
C SER A 9 1.81 6.82 -10.68
N LEU A 10 2.05 7.44 -11.85
CA LEU A 10 2.20 8.89 -11.95
C LEU A 10 0.94 9.61 -11.47
N PHE A 11 -0.24 9.16 -11.92
CA PHE A 11 -1.51 9.69 -11.45
C PHE A 11 -1.68 9.52 -9.93
N GLY A 12 -1.33 8.33 -9.41
CA GLY A 12 -1.40 8.04 -7.98
C GLY A 12 -0.48 8.89 -7.13
N VAL A 13 0.77 9.08 -7.56
CA VAL A 13 1.74 9.95 -6.87
C VAL A 13 1.21 11.38 -6.78
N LEU A 14 0.74 11.95 -7.90
CA LEU A 14 0.17 13.29 -7.91
C LEU A 14 -1.09 13.39 -7.02
N GLY A 15 -2.00 12.42 -7.12
CA GLY A 15 -3.21 12.37 -6.31
C GLY A 15 -2.94 12.27 -4.81
N ASN A 16 -1.95 11.46 -4.41
CA ASN A 16 -1.57 11.32 -3.01
C ASN A 16 -0.80 12.54 -2.49
N ILE A 17 0.03 13.20 -3.30
CA ILE A 17 0.64 14.49 -2.95
C ILE A 17 -0.45 15.52 -2.65
N PHE A 18 -1.45 15.65 -3.54
CA PHE A 18 -2.59 16.53 -3.30
C PHE A 18 -3.38 16.14 -2.06
N SER A 19 -3.53 14.84 -1.79
CA SER A 19 -4.18 14.35 -0.58
C SER A 19 -3.44 14.78 0.68
N ILE A 20 -2.11 14.65 0.73
CA ILE A 20 -1.29 15.11 1.84
C ILE A 20 -1.44 16.62 2.03
N VAL A 21 -1.30 17.40 0.96
CA VAL A 21 -1.41 18.88 1.01
C VAL A 21 -2.78 19.31 1.56
N VAL A 22 -3.87 18.73 1.07
CA VAL A 22 -5.23 19.06 1.51
C VAL A 22 -5.47 18.64 2.96
N LEU A 23 -5.07 17.42 3.33
CA LEU A 23 -5.28 16.90 4.69
C LEU A 23 -4.41 17.64 5.73
N ALA A 24 -3.18 18.00 5.38
CA ALA A 24 -2.33 18.84 6.20
C ALA A 24 -2.96 20.22 6.41
N ARG A 25 -3.56 20.82 5.37
CA ARG A 25 -4.29 22.09 5.48
C ARG A 25 -5.51 22.01 6.39
N GLN A 26 -6.21 20.87 6.39
CA GLN A 26 -7.34 20.61 7.31
C GLN A 26 -6.90 20.40 8.76
N GLY A 27 -5.59 20.25 9.00
CA GLY A 27 -4.98 20.08 10.31
C GLY A 27 -4.88 18.62 10.75
N LEU A 28 -3.69 18.23 11.22
CA LEU A 28 -3.37 16.89 11.73
C LEU A 28 -3.77 16.70 13.21
N ARG A 29 -4.75 17.46 13.69
CA ARG A 29 -5.34 17.28 15.02
C ARG A 29 -6.40 16.17 15.05
N ARG A 30 -6.90 15.77 13.89
CA ARG A 30 -7.88 14.67 13.76
C ARG A 30 -7.14 13.38 13.45
N CYS A 31 -7.37 12.35 14.25
CA CYS A 31 -6.77 11.02 14.09
C CYS A 31 -7.02 10.44 12.70
N SER A 32 -8.22 10.66 12.16
CA SER A 32 -8.57 10.33 10.77
C SER A 32 -7.60 10.92 9.76
N ASN A 33 -7.28 12.21 9.89
CA ASN A 33 -6.38 12.89 8.94
C ASN A 33 -4.95 12.36 9.04
N ILE A 34 -4.50 12.02 10.26
CA ILE A 34 -3.20 11.38 10.48
C ILE A 34 -3.14 10.06 9.70
N LEU A 35 -4.10 9.16 9.91
CA LEU A 35 -4.12 7.85 9.23
C LEU A 35 -4.19 7.98 7.71
N LEU A 36 -4.97 8.93 7.18
CA LEU A 36 -5.07 9.15 5.73
C LEU A 36 -3.80 9.77 5.13
N VAL A 37 -3.10 10.63 5.88
CA VAL A 37 -1.80 11.15 5.44
C VAL A 37 -0.73 10.07 5.48
N SER A 38 -0.72 9.23 6.51
CA SER A 38 0.17 8.07 6.58
C SER A 38 -0.08 7.10 5.43
N LEU A 39 -1.35 6.86 5.08
CA LEU A 39 -1.72 6.02 3.94
C LEU A 39 -1.23 6.63 2.62
N ALA A 40 -1.50 7.92 2.38
CA ALA A 40 -1.04 8.62 1.18
C ALA A 40 0.49 8.66 1.07
N PHE A 41 1.21 8.74 2.19
CA PHE A 41 2.67 8.64 2.22
C PHE A 41 3.15 7.23 1.82
N CYS A 42 2.55 6.18 2.39
CA CYS A 42 2.86 4.80 2.02
C CYS A 42 2.59 4.54 0.54
N ASP A 43 1.45 5.01 0.02
CA ASP A 43 1.08 4.89 -1.39
C ASP A 43 2.09 5.58 -2.31
N ILE A 44 2.56 6.79 -1.98
CA ILE A 44 3.60 7.47 -2.78
C ILE A 44 4.89 6.65 -2.79
N THR A 45 5.36 6.23 -1.62
CA THR A 45 6.61 5.46 -1.51
C THR A 45 6.52 4.16 -2.30
N PHE A 46 5.42 3.42 -2.15
CA PHE A 46 5.16 2.21 -2.94
C PHE A 46 5.16 2.49 -4.45
N LEU A 47 4.39 3.48 -4.93
CA LEU A 47 4.27 3.77 -6.36
C LEU A 47 5.59 4.21 -7.00
N VAL A 48 6.40 5.00 -6.27
CA VAL A 48 7.73 5.44 -6.71
C VAL A 48 8.71 4.27 -6.70
N SER A 49 8.71 3.47 -5.64
CA SER A 49 9.61 2.34 -5.52
C SER A 49 9.32 1.23 -6.54
N PHE A 50 8.04 0.91 -6.74
CA PHE A 50 7.60 -0.09 -7.69
C PHE A 50 7.96 0.26 -9.15
N ASN A 51 7.88 1.55 -9.52
CA ASN A 51 8.27 2.02 -10.87
C ASN A 51 9.71 2.55 -10.92
N GLY A 52 10.54 2.21 -9.94
CA GLY A 52 11.94 2.62 -9.91
C GLY A 52 12.70 2.08 -11.11
N VAL A 53 13.53 2.93 -11.72
CA VAL A 53 14.44 2.56 -12.81
C VAL A 53 15.27 1.31 -12.47
N PRO A 54 15.82 1.13 -11.25
CA PRO A 54 16.56 -0.09 -10.90
C PRO A 54 15.73 -1.37 -11.00
N LYS A 55 14.46 -1.33 -10.59
CA LYS A 55 13.55 -2.49 -10.64
C LYS A 55 13.18 -2.84 -12.08
N ILE A 56 12.90 -1.81 -12.91
CA ILE A 56 12.59 -2.00 -14.33
C ILE A 56 13.80 -2.56 -15.09
N ILE A 57 15.00 -2.01 -14.84
CA ILE A 57 16.24 -2.51 -15.45
C ILE A 57 16.46 -3.96 -15.01
N TYR A 58 16.28 -4.27 -13.73
CA TYR A 58 16.48 -5.64 -13.24
C TYR A 58 15.47 -6.63 -13.84
N GLU A 59 14.18 -6.28 -13.89
CA GLU A 59 13.15 -7.11 -14.54
C GLU A 59 13.42 -7.31 -16.04
N ALA A 60 14.01 -6.32 -16.73
CA ALA A 60 14.44 -6.45 -18.12
C ALA A 60 15.65 -7.39 -18.26
N VAL A 61 16.66 -7.24 -17.39
CA VAL A 61 17.87 -8.10 -17.36
C VAL A 61 17.49 -9.56 -17.07
N TRP A 62 16.51 -9.82 -16.19
CA TRP A 62 16.02 -11.16 -15.89
C TRP A 62 15.36 -11.87 -17.08
N ASN A 63 14.77 -11.12 -18.02
CA ASN A 63 14.25 -11.70 -19.27
C ASN A 63 15.35 -12.03 -20.29
N HIS A 64 16.63 -12.02 -19.88
CA HIS A 64 17.77 -12.10 -20.77
C HIS A 64 17.71 -11.06 -21.90
N GLU A 65 16.99 -9.95 -21.71
CA GLU A 65 17.07 -8.79 -22.60
C GLU A 65 18.25 -7.95 -22.10
N TYR A 66 19.42 -8.41 -22.53
CA TYR A 66 20.73 -8.07 -22.02
C TYR A 66 21.04 -6.57 -21.91
N VAL A 67 21.74 -6.22 -20.84
CA VAL A 67 22.62 -5.06 -20.84
C VAL A 67 23.98 -5.51 -20.29
N GLY A 68 25.02 -5.36 -21.10
CA GLY A 68 26.39 -5.73 -20.75
C GLY A 68 27.01 -4.74 -19.76
N TYR A 69 26.48 -4.71 -18.53
CA TYR A 69 26.98 -3.87 -17.46
C TYR A 69 28.33 -4.37 -16.94
N SER A 70 29.23 -3.45 -16.61
CA SER A 70 30.46 -3.72 -15.87
C SER A 70 30.16 -4.20 -14.45
N LEU A 71 31.16 -4.77 -13.78
CA LEU A 71 31.06 -5.22 -12.37
C LEU A 71 30.55 -4.09 -11.46
N LEU A 72 31.14 -2.90 -11.58
CA LEU A 72 30.75 -1.73 -10.78
C LEU A 72 29.30 -1.30 -11.04
N GLU A 73 28.87 -1.28 -12.31
CA GLU A 73 27.49 -0.93 -12.67
C GLU A 73 26.50 -1.95 -12.11
N THR A 74 26.88 -3.23 -12.12
CA THR A 74 26.07 -4.33 -11.58
C THR A 74 25.90 -4.20 -10.06
N ASP A 75 26.98 -3.89 -9.33
CA ASP A 75 26.91 -3.67 -7.88
C ASP A 75 26.04 -2.45 -7.54
N ILE A 76 26.20 -1.33 -8.26
CA ILE A 76 25.38 -0.12 -8.08
C ILE A 76 23.90 -0.42 -8.34
N LEU A 77 23.61 -1.14 -9.43
CA LEU A 77 22.25 -1.54 -9.78
C LEU A 77 21.66 -2.48 -8.72
N PHE A 78 22.44 -3.40 -8.17
CA PHE A 78 22.00 -4.30 -7.11
C PHE A 78 21.66 -3.54 -5.82
N VAL A 79 22.51 -2.61 -5.39
CA VAL A 79 22.25 -1.79 -4.20
C VAL A 79 21.00 -0.92 -4.41
N ALA A 80 20.88 -0.29 -5.57
CA ALA A 80 19.72 0.52 -5.91
C ALA A 80 18.44 -0.33 -5.98
N PHE A 81 18.49 -1.51 -6.61
CA PHE A 81 17.40 -2.47 -6.65
C PHE A 81 16.97 -2.88 -5.25
N SER A 82 17.93 -3.26 -4.40
CA SER A 82 17.68 -3.71 -3.02
C SER A 82 17.02 -2.61 -2.18
N ALA A 83 17.48 -1.37 -2.31
CA ALA A 83 16.90 -0.22 -1.62
C ALA A 83 15.46 0.07 -2.08
N PHE A 84 15.21 0.03 -3.40
CA PHE A 84 13.87 0.25 -3.94
C PHE A 84 12.91 -0.88 -3.57
N MET A 85 13.36 -2.14 -3.64
CA MET A 85 12.60 -3.31 -3.19
C MET A 85 12.26 -3.23 -1.71
N PHE A 86 13.24 -2.88 -0.87
CA PHE A 86 13.02 -2.69 0.57
C PHE A 86 11.91 -1.66 0.83
N LEU A 87 11.94 -0.52 0.14
CA LEU A 87 10.91 0.52 0.27
C LEU A 87 9.55 0.09 -0.28
N ASP A 88 9.53 -0.57 -1.45
CA ASP A 88 8.35 -1.12 -2.11
C ASP A 88 7.57 -2.03 -1.15
N TYR A 89 8.23 -3.05 -0.63
CA TYR A 89 7.56 -4.02 0.24
C TYR A 89 7.24 -3.46 1.63
N SER A 90 8.16 -2.72 2.26
CA SER A 90 7.92 -2.16 3.60
C SER A 90 6.73 -1.22 3.63
N PHE A 91 6.68 -0.26 2.72
CA PHE A 91 5.62 0.74 2.69
C PHE A 91 4.39 0.26 1.95
N GLY A 92 4.53 -0.61 0.94
CA GLY A 92 3.41 -1.25 0.26
C GLY A 92 2.55 -2.07 1.22
N LEU A 93 3.16 -2.99 1.99
CA LEU A 93 2.42 -3.80 2.96
C LEU A 93 1.93 -2.98 4.17
N MET A 94 2.70 -1.97 4.60
CA MET A 94 2.19 -0.99 5.57
C MET A 94 0.93 -0.29 5.06
N GLY A 95 0.91 0.13 3.80
CA GLY A 95 -0.26 0.72 3.14
C GLY A 95 -1.48 -0.18 3.17
N LEU A 96 -1.31 -1.50 3.02
CA LEU A 96 -2.39 -2.48 3.11
C LEU A 96 -2.88 -2.71 4.55
N THR A 97 -2.03 -2.53 5.56
CA THR A 97 -2.44 -2.69 6.97
C THR A 97 -3.11 -1.45 7.57
N LEU A 98 -2.83 -0.25 7.06
CA LEU A 98 -3.42 1.01 7.55
C LEU A 98 -4.97 1.09 7.50
N PRO A 99 -5.67 0.58 6.48
CA PRO A 99 -7.13 0.44 6.46
C PRO A 99 -7.73 -0.26 7.68
N MET A 100 -6.99 -1.21 8.28
CA MET A 100 -7.39 -1.86 9.53
C MET A 100 -7.45 -0.84 10.68
N LEU A 101 -6.42 0.00 10.83
CA LEU A 101 -6.40 1.07 11.84
C LEU A 101 -7.47 2.13 11.59
N ILE A 102 -7.72 2.48 10.33
CA ILE A 102 -8.83 3.36 9.94
C ILE A 102 -10.16 2.75 10.39
N THR A 103 -10.34 1.45 10.18
CA THR A 103 -11.55 0.73 10.59
C THR A 103 -11.71 0.69 12.12
N VAL A 104 -10.64 0.42 12.86
CA VAL A 104 -10.63 0.51 14.34
C VAL A 104 -11.05 1.91 14.79
N GLU A 105 -10.45 2.96 14.20
CA GLU A 105 -10.79 4.34 14.52
C GLU A 105 -12.29 4.62 14.29
N ARG A 106 -12.84 4.16 13.17
CA ARG A 106 -14.27 4.28 12.87
C ARG A 106 -15.15 3.51 13.85
N LEU A 107 -14.80 2.28 14.20
CA LEU A 107 -15.54 1.46 15.15
C LEU A 107 -15.63 2.16 16.51
N VAL A 108 -14.51 2.67 17.02
CA VAL A 108 -14.49 3.37 18.30
C VAL A 108 -15.34 4.64 18.26
N VAL A 109 -15.24 5.44 17.18
CA VAL A 109 -16.04 6.67 17.03
C VAL A 109 -17.54 6.40 16.99
N ILE A 110 -17.97 5.28 16.41
CA ILE A 110 -19.38 4.97 16.19
C ILE A 110 -20.01 4.24 17.37
N PHE A 111 -19.28 3.30 18.00
CA PHE A 111 -19.79 2.51 19.11
C PHE A 111 -19.53 3.17 20.47
N PHE A 112 -18.48 3.99 20.60
CA PHE A 112 -18.10 4.64 21.86
C PHE A 112 -17.99 6.18 21.72
N PRO A 113 -19.04 6.89 21.28
CA PRO A 113 -19.00 8.32 20.98
C PRO A 113 -18.75 9.23 22.19
N LEU A 114 -18.94 8.75 23.43
CA LEU A 114 -18.62 9.52 24.64
C LEU A 114 -17.15 9.36 25.05
N ASN A 115 -16.55 8.21 24.75
CA ASN A 115 -15.19 7.86 25.19
C ASN A 115 -14.15 8.01 24.07
N PHE A 116 -14.55 8.24 22.81
CA PHE A 116 -13.59 8.24 21.69
C PHE A 116 -12.45 9.24 21.86
N ARG A 117 -12.70 10.44 22.44
CA ARG A 117 -11.66 11.45 22.69
C ARG A 117 -10.65 11.02 23.75
N ARG A 118 -11.02 10.10 24.63
CA ARG A 118 -10.15 9.51 25.66
C ARG A 118 -9.38 8.31 25.11
N ILE A 119 -10.00 7.54 24.21
CA ILE A 119 -9.42 6.32 23.62
C ILE A 119 -8.43 6.69 22.52
N ILE A 120 -8.88 7.45 21.52
CA ILE A 120 -8.11 7.79 20.33
C ILE A 120 -7.67 9.27 20.41
N THR A 121 -6.37 9.46 20.57
CA THR A 121 -5.74 10.78 20.57
C THR A 121 -4.72 10.88 19.43
N PRO A 122 -4.37 12.10 18.96
CA PRO A 122 -3.37 12.28 17.92
C PRO A 122 -2.01 11.64 18.24
N ALA A 123 -1.53 11.81 19.49
CA ALA A 123 -0.26 11.23 19.93
C ALA A 123 -0.27 9.70 19.87
N ARG A 124 -1.35 9.05 20.35
CA ARG A 124 -1.50 7.59 20.26
C ARG A 124 -1.64 7.10 18.83
N THR A 125 -2.28 7.89 17.96
CA THR A 125 -2.42 7.55 16.54
C THR A 125 -1.07 7.59 15.84
N TRP A 126 -0.26 8.63 16.07
CA TRP A 126 1.11 8.69 15.56
C TRP A 126 1.99 7.57 16.11
N ALA A 127 1.89 7.26 17.42
CA ALA A 127 2.60 6.13 18.01
C ALA A 127 2.20 4.79 17.37
N ALA A 128 0.91 4.57 17.09
CA ALA A 128 0.43 3.37 16.40
C ALA A 128 0.96 3.28 14.96
N VAL A 129 0.95 4.39 14.22
CA VAL A 129 1.53 4.46 12.86
C VAL A 129 3.04 4.20 12.90
N ALA A 130 3.77 4.80 13.84
CA ALA A 130 5.21 4.60 14.01
C ALA A 130 5.54 3.16 14.39
N GLY A 131 4.77 2.55 15.30
CA GLY A 131 4.92 1.14 15.66
C GLY A 131 4.68 0.20 14.47
N LEU A 132 3.67 0.50 13.65
CA LEU A 132 3.40 -0.24 12.42
C LEU A 132 4.52 -0.08 11.39
N ALA A 133 5.08 1.12 11.24
CA ALA A 133 6.22 1.37 10.37
C ALA A 133 7.46 0.60 10.83
N LEU A 134 7.77 0.65 12.14
CA LEU A 134 8.88 -0.10 12.72
C LEU A 134 8.72 -1.60 12.50
N TYR A 135 7.52 -2.14 12.71
CA TYR A 135 7.21 -3.55 12.45
C TYR A 135 7.54 -3.96 11.00
N TRP A 136 7.04 -3.22 10.01
CA TRP A 136 7.28 -3.54 8.59
C TRP A 136 8.74 -3.33 8.17
N ILE A 137 9.37 -2.24 8.63
CA ILE A 137 10.79 -1.94 8.38
C ILE A 137 11.68 -3.06 8.94
N SER A 138 11.44 -3.50 10.18
CA SER A 138 12.22 -4.58 10.81
C SER A 138 12.06 -5.91 10.08
N ILE A 139 10.84 -6.21 9.63
CA ILE A 139 10.56 -7.42 8.86
C ILE A 139 11.35 -7.44 7.55
N PHE A 140 11.29 -6.37 6.77
CA PHE A 140 11.98 -6.35 5.47
C PHE A 140 13.48 -6.11 5.58
N LEU A 141 13.94 -5.53 6.69
CA LEU A 141 15.37 -5.49 6.98
C LEU A 141 15.92 -6.90 7.17
N TYR A 142 15.18 -7.77 7.85
CA TYR A 142 15.54 -9.19 7.97
C TYR A 142 15.47 -9.91 6.62
N SER A 143 14.40 -9.73 5.85
CA SER A 143 14.27 -10.36 4.52
C SER A 143 15.31 -9.89 3.50
N SER A 144 15.92 -8.71 3.71
CA SER A 144 16.99 -8.22 2.83
C SER A 144 18.25 -9.10 2.84
N PHE A 145 18.46 -9.91 3.89
CA PHE A 145 19.57 -10.87 3.95
C PHE A 145 19.32 -12.17 3.19
N TRP A 146 18.11 -12.37 2.64
CA TRP A 146 17.74 -13.59 1.93
C TRP A 146 18.26 -13.63 0.49
N GLN A 147 18.76 -12.50 -0.01
CA GLN A 147 19.25 -12.34 -1.37
C GLN A 147 20.71 -11.94 -1.35
N GLU A 148 21.49 -12.50 -2.28
CA GLU A 148 22.87 -12.11 -2.51
C GLU A 148 23.15 -12.02 -4.01
N ILE A 149 24.12 -11.18 -4.37
CA ILE A 149 24.62 -11.11 -5.75
C ILE A 149 25.68 -12.19 -5.95
N ARG A 150 25.51 -13.03 -6.98
CA ARG A 150 26.49 -14.03 -7.42
C ARG A 150 26.91 -13.72 -8.86
N TYR A 151 28.20 -13.81 -9.13
CA TYR A 151 28.73 -13.62 -10.48
C TYR A 151 28.88 -14.97 -11.17
N GLU A 152 28.10 -15.19 -12.23
CA GLU A 152 28.13 -16.40 -13.04
C GLU A 152 28.68 -16.08 -14.44
N PHE A 153 29.43 -17.01 -15.04
CA PHE A 153 29.97 -16.84 -16.39
C PHE A 153 28.97 -17.33 -17.44
N ASP A 154 28.50 -16.43 -18.30
CA ASP A 154 27.61 -16.80 -19.41
C ASP A 154 28.44 -17.37 -20.56
N THR A 155 28.34 -18.69 -20.76
CA THR A 155 29.05 -19.42 -21.82
C THR A 155 28.63 -19.00 -23.23
N THR A 156 27.42 -18.45 -23.39
CA THR A 156 26.92 -18.00 -24.69
C THR A 156 27.55 -16.67 -25.10
N LYS A 157 27.96 -15.87 -24.12
CA LYS A 157 28.39 -14.47 -24.33
C LYS A 157 29.82 -14.18 -23.91
N ASN A 158 30.48 -15.15 -23.29
CA ASN A 158 31.87 -15.06 -22.88
C ASN A 158 32.12 -13.86 -21.91
N VAL A 159 31.13 -13.56 -21.06
CA VAL A 159 31.17 -12.47 -20.06
C VAL A 159 30.61 -12.95 -18.72
N SER A 160 31.14 -12.41 -17.63
CA SER A 160 30.58 -12.63 -16.28
C SER A 160 29.45 -11.65 -16.01
N ILE A 161 28.31 -12.15 -15.54
CA ILE A 161 27.13 -11.36 -15.20
C ILE A 161 26.77 -11.56 -13.73
N GLY A 162 26.36 -10.49 -13.04
CA GLY A 162 25.84 -10.59 -11.69
C GLY A 162 24.36 -10.94 -11.68
N ILE A 163 24.02 -12.00 -10.96
CA ILE A 163 22.66 -12.55 -10.83
C ILE A 163 22.29 -12.52 -9.35
N ILE A 164 21.04 -12.17 -9.02
CA ILE A 164 20.55 -12.23 -7.64
C ILE A 164 20.08 -13.65 -7.39
N ARG A 165 20.68 -14.30 -6.38
CA ARG A 165 20.33 -15.64 -5.95
C ARG A 165 19.89 -15.61 -4.49
N LYS A 166 19.27 -16.70 -4.05
CA LYS A 166 19.03 -16.95 -2.63
C LYS A 166 20.37 -17.03 -1.91
N SER A 167 20.47 -16.37 -0.76
CA SER A 167 21.70 -16.37 0.03
C SER A 167 21.90 -17.70 0.75
N ALA A 168 23.13 -17.98 1.15
CA ALA A 168 23.42 -19.14 2.00
C ALA A 168 22.60 -19.11 3.31
N PHE A 169 22.28 -17.91 3.82
CA PHE A 169 21.43 -17.73 4.99
C PHE A 169 20.00 -18.25 4.75
N PHE A 170 19.43 -17.98 3.58
CA PHE A 170 18.11 -18.48 3.18
C PHE A 170 18.09 -20.02 3.12
N GLU A 171 19.09 -20.61 2.46
CA GLU A 171 19.18 -22.07 2.29
C GLU A 171 19.43 -22.81 3.61
N GLN A 172 20.16 -22.20 4.54
CA GLN A 172 20.43 -22.79 5.85
C GLN A 172 19.24 -22.73 6.82
N HIS A 173 18.31 -21.79 6.63
CA HIS A 173 17.22 -21.52 7.58
C HIS A 173 15.82 -21.66 6.95
N LEU A 174 15.62 -22.65 6.08
CA LEU A 174 14.37 -22.85 5.34
C LEU A 174 13.13 -22.89 6.24
N ASP A 175 13.19 -23.55 7.40
CA ASP A 175 12.05 -23.62 8.32
C ASP A 175 11.68 -22.24 8.90
N VAL A 176 12.69 -21.43 9.22
CA VAL A 176 12.50 -20.06 9.75
C VAL A 176 11.96 -19.15 8.66
N VAL A 177 12.48 -19.27 7.44
CA VAL A 177 11.99 -18.55 6.27
C VAL A 177 10.52 -18.88 6.00
N ALA A 178 10.15 -20.16 5.99
CA ALA A 178 8.76 -20.59 5.77
C ALA A 178 7.82 -20.03 6.84
N ALA A 179 8.20 -20.12 8.12
CA ALA A 179 7.42 -19.51 9.20
C ALA A 179 7.29 -17.98 9.08
N PHE A 180 8.32 -17.32 8.53
CA PHE A 180 8.32 -15.90 8.28
C PHE A 180 7.43 -15.51 7.08
N GLU A 181 7.45 -16.30 6.01
CA GLU A 181 6.54 -16.13 4.87
C GLU A 181 5.07 -16.32 5.31
N ASP A 182 4.78 -17.32 6.15
CA ASP A 182 3.46 -17.48 6.76
C ASP A 182 3.08 -16.23 7.57
N LEU A 183 3.97 -15.75 8.43
CA LEU A 183 3.74 -14.53 9.21
C LEU A 183 3.40 -13.34 8.30
N LEU A 184 4.15 -13.16 7.21
CA LEU A 184 3.90 -12.11 6.20
C LEU A 184 2.51 -12.26 5.58
N ILE A 185 2.13 -13.46 5.17
CA ILE A 185 0.82 -13.75 4.57
C ILE A 185 -0.31 -13.42 5.56
N TYR A 186 -0.22 -13.91 6.80
CA TYR A 186 -1.26 -13.66 7.80
C TYR A 186 -1.40 -12.18 8.14
N THR A 187 -0.28 -11.48 8.31
CA THR A 187 -0.25 -10.10 8.80
C THR A 187 -0.53 -9.05 7.73
N SER A 188 -0.38 -9.40 6.45
CA SER A 188 -0.70 -8.51 5.32
C SER A 188 -1.96 -8.90 4.54
N MET A 189 -2.19 -10.19 4.29
CA MET A 189 -3.19 -10.66 3.31
C MET A 189 -4.42 -11.32 3.93
N ILE A 190 -4.35 -11.78 5.18
CA ILE A 190 -5.47 -12.45 5.84
C ILE A 190 -6.10 -11.54 6.89
N ILE A 191 -5.37 -11.19 7.94
CA ILE A 191 -5.92 -10.49 9.11
C ILE A 191 -6.45 -9.10 8.74
N PRO A 192 -5.69 -8.20 8.08
CA PRO A 192 -6.15 -6.84 7.80
C PRO A 192 -7.36 -6.78 6.86
N PRO A 193 -7.39 -7.51 5.71
CA PRO A 193 -8.56 -7.53 4.85
C PRO A 193 -9.80 -8.09 5.56
N VAL A 194 -9.71 -9.24 6.23
CA VAL A 194 -10.86 -9.86 6.92
C VAL A 194 -11.40 -8.91 8.00
N PHE A 195 -10.51 -8.35 8.82
CA PHE A 195 -10.91 -7.38 9.85
C PHE A 195 -11.59 -6.15 9.25
N THR A 196 -11.01 -5.60 8.18
CA THR A 196 -11.52 -4.40 7.52
C THR A 196 -12.89 -4.65 6.88
N VAL A 197 -13.09 -5.79 6.21
CA VAL A 197 -14.38 -6.20 5.64
C VAL A 197 -15.44 -6.31 6.73
N VAL A 198 -15.16 -7.11 7.77
CA VAL A 198 -16.10 -7.33 8.88
C VAL A 198 -16.43 -6.00 9.56
N GLY A 199 -15.42 -5.18 9.84
CA GLY A 199 -15.59 -3.86 10.43
C GLY A 199 -16.43 -2.93 9.55
N CYS A 200 -16.19 -2.89 8.23
CA CYS A 200 -16.97 -2.09 7.30
C CYS A 200 -18.45 -2.51 7.24
N VAL A 201 -18.73 -3.82 7.26
CA VAL A 201 -20.10 -4.36 7.33
C VAL A 201 -20.78 -3.93 8.63
N VAL A 202 -20.12 -4.15 9.77
CA VAL A 202 -20.64 -3.78 11.11
C VAL A 202 -20.93 -2.27 11.18
N ILE A 203 -20.00 -1.44 10.71
CA ILE A 203 -20.18 0.01 10.64
C ILE A 203 -21.37 0.37 9.75
N SER A 204 -21.47 -0.21 8.55
CA SER A 204 -22.52 0.09 7.58
C SER A 204 -23.91 -0.26 8.14
N VAL A 205 -24.04 -1.42 8.77
CA VAL A 205 -25.27 -1.86 9.45
C VAL A 205 -25.63 -0.89 10.57
N LYS A 206 -24.68 -0.54 11.45
CA LYS A 206 -24.92 0.38 12.57
C LYS A 206 -25.36 1.77 12.11
N ILE A 207 -24.74 2.30 11.05
CA ILE A 207 -25.13 3.58 10.44
C ILE A 207 -26.55 3.49 9.90
N LYS A 208 -26.89 2.43 9.15
CA LYS A 208 -28.23 2.25 8.59
C LYS A 208 -29.29 2.15 9.68
N MET A 209 -29.05 1.35 10.72
CA MET A 209 -29.94 1.25 11.89
C MET A 209 -30.14 2.59 12.59
N THR A 210 -29.06 3.34 12.83
CA THR A 210 -29.12 4.64 13.50
C THR A 210 -29.85 5.67 12.64
N SER A 211 -29.64 5.65 11.31
CA SER A 211 -30.36 6.49 10.35
C SER A 211 -31.85 6.19 10.34
N LEU A 212 -32.25 4.91 10.35
CA LEU A 212 -33.65 4.49 10.40
C LEU A 212 -34.32 4.92 11.70
N LYS A 213 -33.65 4.75 12.84
CA LYS A 213 -34.15 5.25 14.14
C LYS A 213 -34.32 6.77 14.12
N ARG A 214 -33.35 7.51 13.59
CA ARG A 214 -33.45 8.98 13.45
C ARG A 214 -34.57 9.42 12.52
N GLN A 215 -34.80 8.71 11.42
CA GLN A 215 -35.87 9.02 10.47
C GLN A 215 -37.26 8.82 11.09
N LYS A 216 -37.41 7.83 11.98
CA LYS A 216 -38.64 7.63 12.76
C LYS A 216 -38.89 8.74 13.80
N MET A 217 -37.82 9.36 14.33
CA MET A 217 -37.92 10.39 15.37
C MET A 217 -37.87 11.83 14.84
N THR A 218 -37.40 12.05 13.59
CA THR A 218 -37.22 13.40 13.02
C THR A 218 -37.49 13.42 11.51
N THR A 219 -38.41 14.30 11.07
CA THR A 219 -38.92 14.36 9.69
C THR A 219 -37.92 14.95 8.68
N LYS A 220 -36.87 15.65 9.14
CA LYS A 220 -35.90 16.35 8.27
C LYS A 220 -34.49 16.40 8.88
N LEU A 221 -33.66 15.35 8.76
CA LEU A 221 -32.20 15.55 8.80
C LEU A 221 -31.40 14.39 8.17
N LYS A 222 -30.97 14.55 6.89
CA LYS A 222 -29.95 13.71 6.25
C LYS A 222 -28.55 14.19 6.63
N THR A 223 -28.10 13.95 7.86
CA THR A 223 -26.70 14.16 8.24
C THR A 223 -26.12 12.91 8.90
N GLY A 224 -26.05 11.83 8.13
CA GLY A 224 -25.11 10.74 8.45
C GLY A 224 -23.68 11.26 8.32
N SER A 225 -22.78 10.80 9.19
CA SER A 225 -21.35 11.19 9.18
C SER A 225 -20.76 10.99 7.77
N ARG A 226 -20.68 12.08 7.00
CA ARG A 226 -20.18 12.08 5.62
C ARG A 226 -18.75 11.53 5.56
N THR A 227 -17.93 11.89 6.56
CA THR A 227 -16.56 11.39 6.72
C THR A 227 -16.51 9.87 6.86
N THR A 228 -17.44 9.28 7.63
CA THR A 228 -17.51 7.82 7.75
C THR A 228 -17.87 7.16 6.42
N ARG A 229 -18.78 7.75 5.63
CA ARG A 229 -19.11 7.21 4.29
C ARG A 229 -17.94 7.26 3.32
N THR A 230 -17.16 8.34 3.32
CA THR A 230 -15.93 8.42 2.51
C THR A 230 -14.94 7.33 2.91
N LEU A 231 -14.71 7.14 4.21
CA LEU A 231 -13.74 6.15 4.68
C LEU A 231 -14.19 4.72 4.44
N LEU A 232 -15.49 4.44 4.54
CA LEU A 232 -16.04 3.16 4.12
C LEU A 232 -15.85 2.91 2.62
N ALA A 233 -15.97 3.94 1.78
CA ALA A 233 -15.71 3.78 0.35
C ALA A 233 -14.23 3.51 0.06
N VAL A 234 -13.31 4.19 0.76
CA VAL A 234 -11.87 3.87 0.69
C VAL A 234 -11.62 2.43 1.13
N CYS A 235 -12.18 2.02 2.27
CA CYS A 235 -12.05 0.65 2.76
C CYS A 235 -12.70 -0.37 1.81
N ALA A 236 -13.80 -0.03 1.14
CA ALA A 236 -14.44 -0.91 0.17
C ALA A 236 -13.59 -1.10 -1.09
N VAL A 237 -12.99 -0.02 -1.62
CA VAL A 237 -12.03 -0.13 -2.73
C VAL A 237 -10.85 -0.99 -2.30
N TYR A 238 -10.31 -0.76 -1.10
CA TYR A 238 -9.27 -1.59 -0.50
C TYR A 238 -9.68 -3.07 -0.37
N CYS A 239 -10.90 -3.37 0.06
CA CYS A 239 -11.35 -4.76 0.21
C CYS A 239 -11.41 -5.47 -1.16
N VAL A 240 -11.86 -4.77 -2.20
CA VAL A 240 -11.91 -5.31 -3.57
C VAL A 240 -10.49 -5.56 -4.09
N THR A 241 -9.58 -4.61 -3.92
CA THR A 241 -8.20 -4.75 -4.38
C THR A 241 -7.43 -5.80 -3.57
N ALA A 242 -7.60 -5.86 -2.25
CA ALA A 242 -7.01 -6.88 -1.39
C ALA A 242 -7.52 -8.28 -1.70
N ALA A 243 -8.80 -8.43 -2.04
CA ALA A 243 -9.36 -9.71 -2.49
C ALA A 243 -8.68 -10.19 -3.78
N VAL A 244 -8.43 -9.28 -4.73
CA VAL A 244 -7.74 -9.61 -6.00
C VAL A 244 -6.26 -9.90 -5.78
N VAL A 245 -5.58 -9.13 -4.93
CA VAL A 245 -4.15 -9.33 -4.59
C VAL A 245 -3.91 -10.64 -3.85
N SER A 246 -4.88 -11.13 -3.08
CA SER A 246 -4.77 -12.40 -2.35
C SER A 246 -5.12 -13.65 -3.19
N LEU A 247 -5.69 -13.49 -4.39
CA LEU A 247 -6.04 -14.63 -5.27
C LEU A 247 -4.87 -15.60 -5.56
N PRO A 248 -3.63 -15.15 -5.83
CA PRO A 248 -2.52 -16.06 -6.11
C PRO A 248 -2.16 -16.96 -4.93
N LEU A 249 -2.43 -16.55 -3.68
CA LEU A 249 -2.16 -17.35 -2.49
C LEU A 249 -3.02 -18.61 -2.41
N TYR A 250 -4.20 -18.59 -3.03
CA TYR A 250 -5.15 -19.71 -2.99
C TYR A 250 -4.97 -20.68 -4.16
N ILE A 251 -4.06 -20.38 -5.09
CA ILE A 251 -3.82 -21.21 -6.26
C ILE A 251 -2.31 -21.56 -6.29
N PRO A 252 -1.92 -22.77 -5.86
CA PRO A 252 -0.51 -23.16 -5.67
C PRO A 252 0.38 -22.97 -6.89
N GLN A 253 -0.20 -23.07 -8.08
CA GLN A 253 0.48 -22.90 -9.38
C GLN A 253 0.94 -21.45 -9.65
N TYR A 254 0.49 -20.51 -8.81
CA TYR A 254 0.68 -19.06 -8.95
C TYR A 254 1.27 -18.43 -7.68
N ALA A 255 1.36 -19.18 -6.59
CA ALA A 255 1.81 -18.71 -5.27
C ALA A 255 3.33 -18.50 -5.19
N SER A 256 4.10 -18.98 -6.16
CA SER A 256 5.57 -19.06 -6.09
C SER A 256 6.31 -18.14 -7.07
N TYR A 257 5.71 -17.04 -7.55
CA TYR A 257 6.53 -16.05 -8.27
C TYR A 257 7.27 -15.16 -7.25
N SER A 258 8.44 -15.63 -6.82
CA SER A 258 9.49 -14.77 -6.30
C SER A 258 10.39 -14.36 -7.47
N LEU A 259 10.91 -13.13 -7.46
CA LEU A 259 11.93 -12.65 -8.42
C LEU A 259 13.20 -13.52 -8.44
N THR A 260 13.34 -14.47 -7.51
CA THR A 260 14.46 -15.41 -7.37
C THR A 260 14.15 -16.84 -7.84
N ASP A 261 12.98 -17.09 -8.44
CA ASP A 261 12.62 -18.44 -8.89
C ASP A 261 13.33 -18.79 -10.20
N GLU A 262 13.99 -19.96 -10.26
CA GLU A 262 14.98 -20.27 -11.32
C GLU A 262 14.36 -20.53 -12.70
N SER A 263 13.04 -20.74 -12.77
CA SER A 263 12.32 -20.99 -14.03
C SER A 263 10.85 -20.56 -13.96
N PRO A 264 10.55 -19.25 -13.97
CA PRO A 264 9.19 -18.77 -13.80
C PRO A 264 8.32 -19.10 -15.02
N SER A 265 7.16 -19.72 -14.79
CA SER A 265 6.17 -19.95 -15.84
C SER A 265 5.67 -18.62 -16.42
N ASN A 266 5.36 -18.57 -17.73
CA ASN A 266 4.78 -17.38 -18.37
C ASN A 266 3.50 -16.91 -17.65
N ILE A 267 2.75 -17.87 -17.11
CA ILE A 267 1.55 -17.64 -16.32
C ILE A 267 1.89 -16.94 -14.99
N GLY A 268 2.92 -17.39 -14.27
CA GLY A 268 3.40 -16.77 -13.04
C GLY A 268 3.84 -15.31 -13.26
N LYS A 269 4.57 -15.03 -14.34
CA LYS A 269 4.96 -13.67 -14.72
C LYS A 269 3.75 -12.76 -14.95
N ILE A 270 2.75 -13.23 -15.70
CA ILE A 270 1.52 -12.47 -15.96
C ILE A 270 0.77 -12.17 -14.65
N PHE A 271 0.65 -13.16 -13.76
CA PHE A 271 -0.04 -12.97 -12.49
C PHE A 271 0.68 -12.01 -11.56
N TYR A 272 2.01 -12.10 -11.44
CA TYR A 272 2.81 -11.14 -10.69
C TYR A 272 2.58 -9.70 -11.20
N GLN A 273 2.63 -9.50 -12.51
CA GLN A 273 2.35 -8.19 -13.12
C GLN A 273 0.91 -7.72 -12.85
N LEU A 274 -0.07 -8.63 -12.89
CA LEU A 274 -1.46 -8.33 -12.60
C LEU A 274 -1.68 -7.91 -11.14
N VAL A 275 -1.12 -8.66 -10.19
CA VAL A 275 -1.19 -8.38 -8.74
C VAL A 275 -0.59 -7.01 -8.43
N ASN A 276 0.59 -6.73 -9.00
CA ASN A 276 1.24 -5.44 -8.81
C ASN A 276 0.46 -4.29 -9.46
N THR A 277 -0.14 -4.51 -10.63
CA THR A 277 -1.01 -3.52 -11.28
C THR A 277 -2.24 -3.21 -10.41
N VAL A 278 -2.84 -4.23 -9.79
CA VAL A 278 -3.95 -4.06 -8.84
C VAL A 278 -3.49 -3.29 -7.60
N GLY A 279 -2.29 -3.57 -7.09
CA GLY A 279 -1.65 -2.80 -6.03
C GLY A 279 -1.51 -1.31 -6.41
N CYS A 280 -1.05 -1.02 -7.62
CA CYS A 280 -0.96 0.34 -8.14
C CYS A 280 -2.34 1.02 -8.23
N ILE A 281 -3.36 0.31 -8.72
CA ILE A 281 -4.74 0.83 -8.75
C ILE A 281 -5.24 1.16 -7.34
N ASN A 282 -4.98 0.27 -6.37
CA ASN A 282 -5.36 0.48 -4.97
C ASN A 282 -4.75 1.78 -4.44
N SER A 283 -3.43 1.93 -4.54
CA SER A 283 -2.70 3.10 -4.06
C SER A 283 -3.02 4.39 -4.81
N SER A 284 -3.48 4.31 -6.06
CA SER A 284 -3.90 5.48 -6.86
C SER A 284 -5.37 5.89 -6.64
N SER A 285 -6.21 5.01 -6.09
CA SER A 285 -7.66 5.22 -6.02
C SER A 285 -8.11 6.19 -4.92
N ASN A 286 -7.32 6.32 -3.84
CA ASN A 286 -7.68 7.06 -2.64
C ASN A 286 -8.07 8.51 -2.93
N PHE A 287 -7.27 9.20 -3.75
CA PHE A 287 -7.55 10.59 -4.16
C PHE A 287 -8.90 10.74 -4.88
N VAL A 288 -9.21 9.82 -5.79
CA VAL A 288 -10.48 9.83 -6.54
C VAL A 288 -11.66 9.70 -5.57
N VAL A 289 -11.56 8.78 -4.61
CA VAL A 289 -12.58 8.58 -3.58
C VAL A 289 -12.76 9.85 -2.73
N TYR A 290 -11.67 10.53 -2.35
CA TYR A 290 -11.75 11.78 -1.59
C TYR A 290 -12.43 12.90 -2.38
N VAL A 291 -12.06 13.12 -3.63
CA VAL A 291 -12.64 14.17 -4.47
C VAL A 291 -14.13 13.91 -4.75
N ALA A 292 -14.50 12.65 -5.01
CA ALA A 292 -15.87 12.26 -5.32
C ALA A 292 -16.78 12.35 -4.09
N LEU A 293 -16.35 11.81 -2.94
CA LEU A 293 -17.24 11.57 -1.80
C LEU A 293 -17.05 12.54 -0.63
N ASN A 294 -15.89 13.19 -0.50
CA ASN A 294 -15.59 14.08 0.61
C ASN A 294 -15.70 15.56 0.20
N LYS A 295 -16.88 16.15 0.43
CA LYS A 295 -17.12 17.57 0.12
C LYS A 295 -16.17 18.53 0.84
N ASN A 296 -15.73 18.20 2.06
CA ASN A 296 -14.82 19.06 2.81
C ASN A 296 -13.42 19.02 2.18
N PHE A 297 -12.95 17.82 1.83
CA PHE A 297 -11.73 17.65 1.05
C PHE A 297 -11.78 18.43 -0.26
N ARG A 298 -12.86 18.28 -1.04
CA ARG A 298 -13.02 19.02 -2.30
C ARG A 298 -13.07 20.53 -2.11
N ALA A 299 -13.73 21.02 -1.07
CA ALA A 299 -13.79 22.46 -0.79
C ALA A 299 -12.39 23.01 -0.49
N THR A 300 -11.61 22.33 0.36
CA THR A 300 -10.23 22.71 0.66
C THR A 300 -9.32 22.59 -0.57
N TYR A 301 -9.47 21.54 -1.37
CA TYR A 301 -8.73 21.38 -2.63
C TYR A 301 -8.98 22.57 -3.57
N VAL A 302 -10.25 22.94 -3.78
CA VAL A 302 -10.62 24.10 -4.58
C VAL A 302 -10.09 25.40 -3.96
N GLU A 303 -10.11 25.55 -2.65
CA GLU A 303 -9.58 26.74 -1.97
C GLU A 303 -8.07 26.91 -2.16
N ILE A 304 -7.31 25.81 -2.12
CA ILE A 304 -5.85 25.83 -2.29
C ILE A 304 -5.48 26.13 -3.75
N PHE A 305 -6.11 25.45 -4.71
CA PHE A 305 -5.69 25.50 -6.12
C PHE A 305 -6.45 26.51 -6.96
N ARG A 306 -7.60 27.01 -6.50
CA ARG A 306 -8.32 28.11 -7.13
C ARG A 306 -7.93 29.38 -6.38
N CYS A 307 -6.87 30.06 -6.87
CA CYS A 307 -6.45 31.37 -6.39
C CYS A 307 -7.65 32.33 -6.30
N ARG A 308 -8.24 32.48 -5.11
CA ARG A 308 -9.15 33.59 -4.84
C ARG A 308 -8.27 34.83 -4.83
N LYS A 309 -8.32 35.63 -5.92
CA LYS A 309 -7.97 37.05 -5.85
C LYS A 309 -8.75 37.62 -4.66
N LYS A 310 -8.09 37.80 -3.52
CA LYS A 310 -8.63 38.62 -2.43
C LYS A 310 -8.79 40.01 -3.03
N GLN A 311 -10.00 40.39 -3.44
CA GLN A 311 -10.36 41.79 -3.52
C GLN A 311 -10.18 42.33 -2.10
N LYS A 312 -9.11 43.09 -1.89
CA LYS A 312 -9.02 44.03 -0.78
C LYS A 312 -10.22 44.98 -0.94
N LYS A 313 -11.15 44.93 0.00
CA LYS A 313 -11.94 46.10 0.36
C LYS A 313 -11.15 46.87 1.40
#